data_AF-A0AAV8PN83-F1
#
_entry.id   AF-A0AAV8PN83-F1
#
_cell.length_a   1.000
_cell.length_b   1.000
_cell.length_c   1.000
_cell.angle_alpha   90.00
_cell.angle_beta   90.00
_cell.angle_gamma   90.00
#
_symmetry.space_group_name_H-M   'P 1'
#
loop_
_entity.id
_entity.type
_entity.pdbx_description
1 polymer ?
#
loop_
_entity_poly.entity_id
_entity_poly.type
_entity_poly.pdbx_seq_one_letter_code
_entity_poly.pdbx_strand_id
1 'polypeptide(L)'
;MGASADRRNGFRRWHVPPTDVRIVTSDGQSIPAHSTVLASSSSVLERMLDRSRILHILGVPHDSVVAFVRLLYSSRSTTSAREAREEMERHGMALLALSHAYRVRWLKRRCEAGLAAWLSAARAIDVLKLARLCDAPRLHQRCLRLVAEDFAAVQESEGWRFVQKHDPSLELEVLQFLQETAQRRKRWKRERADQAMYRQLSEAMDCLQHICTEGCTDVGPHNSRRPDNPCMSFNTCEGLQLHIRHFATCGRKLQEAGKTCTHCKRMWQLFRLHSSLCDQPASCRIPLCKQFKEKMQEEKVDKTWRLLAKKVAIARVMSSLANREVPQAVHKSWMRCRGRR
;
A
#
# COMPACT_ATOMS: atom_id res chain seq x y z
N MET A 1 -0.57 -30.44 -69.60
CA MET A 1 -1.75 -29.95 -68.84
C MET A 1 -2.55 -31.17 -68.43
N GLY A 2 -2.72 -31.60 -67.18
CA GLY A 2 -2.10 -31.30 -65.91
C GLY A 2 -2.36 -32.55 -65.05
N ALA A 3 -1.30 -33.11 -64.45
CA ALA A 3 -1.45 -34.15 -63.45
C ALA A 3 -1.95 -33.51 -62.15
N SER A 4 -3.02 -34.03 -61.56
CA SER A 4 -3.36 -33.72 -60.16
C SER A 4 -3.49 -35.02 -59.39
N ALA A 5 -2.40 -35.34 -58.71
CA ALA A 5 -2.33 -36.36 -57.69
C ALA A 5 -2.98 -35.82 -56.41
N ASP A 6 -4.16 -36.30 -56.06
CA ASP A 6 -4.73 -36.02 -54.73
C ASP A 6 -4.25 -37.07 -53.73
N ARG A 7 -2.99 -36.90 -53.30
CA ARG A 7 -2.49 -37.49 -52.06
C ARG A 7 -2.61 -36.44 -50.96
N ARG A 8 -3.25 -36.88 -49.87
CA ARG A 8 -3.18 -36.40 -48.47
C ARG A 8 -4.45 -35.69 -48.00
N ASN A 9 -5.29 -36.45 -47.29
CA ASN A 9 -5.92 -35.89 -46.10
C ASN A 9 -5.97 -36.94 -44.98
N GLY A 10 -4.80 -37.20 -44.40
CA GLY A 10 -4.66 -37.88 -43.12
C GLY A 10 -5.02 -36.95 -41.96
N PHE A 11 -6.25 -36.41 -41.96
CA PHE A 11 -6.80 -35.83 -40.74
C PHE A 11 -7.20 -36.99 -39.84
N ARG A 12 -6.37 -37.29 -38.84
CA ARG A 12 -6.80 -38.11 -37.70
C ARG A 12 -8.06 -37.45 -37.15
N ARG A 13 -9.21 -38.06 -37.40
CA ARG A 13 -10.47 -37.72 -36.76
C ARG A 13 -10.23 -37.94 -35.27
N TRP A 14 -9.99 -36.87 -34.52
CA TRP A 14 -9.87 -36.96 -33.06
C TRP A 14 -11.20 -37.50 -32.56
N HIS A 15 -11.24 -38.78 -32.25
CA HIS A 15 -12.41 -39.41 -31.68
C HIS A 15 -12.54 -38.82 -30.29
N VAL A 16 -13.48 -37.90 -30.09
CA VAL A 16 -13.84 -37.47 -28.74
C VAL A 16 -14.38 -38.73 -28.05
N PRO A 17 -13.79 -39.17 -26.94
CA PRO A 17 -14.29 -40.32 -26.22
C PRO A 17 -15.77 -40.07 -25.84
N PRO A 18 -16.61 -41.11 -25.75
CA PRO A 18 -17.92 -40.92 -25.15
C PRO A 18 -17.77 -40.41 -23.72
N THR A 19 -18.74 -39.60 -23.27
CA THR A 19 -18.79 -39.15 -21.89
C THR A 19 -19.03 -40.34 -20.97
N ASP A 20 -18.16 -40.53 -19.98
CA ASP A 20 -18.09 -41.69 -19.10
C ASP A 20 -18.48 -41.35 -17.64
N VAL A 21 -18.80 -40.08 -17.37
CA VAL A 21 -19.19 -39.56 -16.07
C VAL A 21 -20.47 -38.73 -16.19
N ARG A 22 -21.33 -38.81 -15.18
CA ARG A 22 -22.49 -37.91 -15.03
C ARG A 22 -22.36 -37.07 -13.75
N ILE A 23 -22.54 -35.76 -13.89
CA ILE A 23 -22.62 -34.83 -12.77
C ILE A 23 -24.09 -34.52 -12.51
N VAL A 24 -24.60 -34.82 -11.33
CA VAL A 24 -25.99 -34.56 -10.92
C VAL A 24 -26.04 -33.29 -10.06
N THR A 25 -26.88 -32.34 -10.46
CA THR A 25 -27.09 -31.05 -9.78
C THR A 25 -28.30 -31.07 -8.84
N SER A 26 -28.47 -30.01 -8.04
CA SER A 26 -29.51 -29.94 -6.99
C SER A 26 -30.94 -30.10 -7.49
N ASP A 27 -31.19 -29.75 -8.75
CA ASP A 27 -32.46 -29.87 -9.47
C ASP A 27 -32.66 -31.26 -10.12
N GLY A 28 -31.73 -32.19 -9.89
CA GLY A 28 -31.78 -33.55 -10.45
C GLY A 28 -31.33 -33.64 -11.91
N GLN A 29 -30.95 -32.52 -12.53
CA GLN A 29 -30.42 -32.52 -13.90
C GLN A 29 -29.03 -33.16 -13.96
N SER A 30 -28.70 -33.79 -15.09
CA SER A 30 -27.43 -34.47 -15.29
C SER A 30 -26.60 -33.83 -16.39
N ILE A 31 -25.34 -33.51 -16.09
CA ILE A 31 -24.36 -32.97 -17.03
C ILE A 31 -23.40 -34.10 -17.42
N PRO A 32 -23.32 -34.49 -18.71
CA PRO A 32 -22.36 -35.50 -19.16
C PRO A 32 -20.94 -34.92 -19.20
N ALA A 33 -19.95 -35.69 -18.74
CA ALA A 33 -18.56 -35.26 -18.67
C ALA A 33 -17.56 -36.42 -18.87
N HIS A 34 -16.27 -36.07 -18.99
CA HIS A 34 -15.16 -36.99 -19.17
C HIS A 34 -14.34 -37.08 -17.89
N SER A 35 -14.18 -38.28 -17.37
CA SER A 35 -13.41 -38.55 -16.15
C SER A 35 -11.98 -38.01 -16.25
N THR A 36 -11.34 -38.17 -17.40
CA THR A 36 -9.96 -37.73 -17.66
C THR A 36 -9.77 -36.22 -17.50
N VAL A 37 -10.73 -35.41 -17.99
CA VAL A 37 -10.70 -33.96 -17.87
C VAL A 37 -10.94 -33.51 -16.43
N LEU A 38 -11.92 -34.11 -15.75
CA LEU A 38 -12.25 -33.77 -14.37
C LEU A 38 -11.12 -34.17 -13.39
N ALA A 39 -10.58 -35.38 -13.54
CA ALA A 39 -9.49 -35.89 -12.72
C ALA A 39 -8.20 -35.06 -12.90
N SER A 40 -7.82 -34.77 -14.14
CA SER A 40 -6.63 -33.93 -14.42
C SER A 40 -6.75 -32.50 -13.90
N SER A 41 -7.98 -31.99 -13.74
CA SER A 41 -8.24 -30.65 -13.24
C SER A 41 -8.27 -30.54 -11.71
N SER A 42 -8.52 -31.65 -11.00
CA SER A 42 -8.71 -31.67 -9.56
C SER A 42 -8.43 -33.04 -8.93
N SER A 43 -7.46 -33.06 -8.01
CA SER A 43 -7.22 -34.20 -7.09
C SER A 43 -8.41 -34.59 -6.20
N VAL A 44 -9.40 -33.70 -6.04
CA VAL A 44 -10.63 -34.05 -5.30
C VAL A 44 -11.56 -34.81 -6.22
N LEU A 45 -11.78 -34.29 -7.44
CA LEU A 45 -12.61 -34.97 -8.44
C LEU A 45 -12.02 -36.31 -8.83
N GLU A 46 -10.70 -36.41 -9.02
CA GLU A 46 -9.98 -37.67 -9.27
C GLU A 46 -10.32 -38.74 -8.23
N ARG A 47 -10.12 -38.43 -6.94
CA ARG A 47 -10.43 -39.36 -5.84
C ARG A 47 -11.92 -39.71 -5.72
N MET A 48 -12.81 -38.80 -6.10
CA MET A 48 -14.25 -39.07 -6.12
C MET A 48 -14.62 -40.01 -7.27
N LEU A 49 -13.98 -39.82 -8.43
CA LEU A 49 -14.19 -40.63 -9.63
C LEU A 49 -13.70 -42.06 -9.43
N ASP A 50 -12.66 -42.29 -8.63
CA ASP A 50 -12.22 -43.65 -8.24
C ASP A 50 -13.34 -44.47 -7.57
N ARG A 51 -14.31 -43.80 -6.94
CA ARG A 51 -15.40 -44.45 -6.20
C ARG A 51 -16.70 -44.57 -6.98
N SER A 52 -16.99 -43.60 -7.85
CA SER A 52 -18.27 -43.53 -8.57
C SER A 52 -18.12 -42.80 -9.90
N ARG A 53 -18.87 -43.24 -10.92
CA ARG A 53 -19.03 -42.53 -12.20
C ARG A 53 -20.17 -41.50 -12.17
N ILE A 54 -20.84 -41.35 -11.03
CA ILE A 54 -21.87 -40.34 -10.76
C ILE A 54 -21.37 -39.42 -9.66
N LEU A 55 -21.20 -38.14 -10.00
CA LEU A 55 -20.76 -37.08 -9.07
C LEU A 55 -21.95 -36.20 -8.71
N HIS A 56 -22.16 -35.95 -7.42
CA HIS A 56 -23.21 -35.04 -6.96
C HIS A 56 -22.59 -33.68 -6.60
N ILE A 57 -23.02 -32.62 -7.29
CA ILE A 57 -22.63 -31.24 -6.99
C ILE A 57 -23.90 -30.49 -6.58
N LEU A 58 -24.11 -30.39 -5.28
CA LEU A 58 -25.33 -29.88 -4.67
C LEU A 58 -25.09 -28.51 -4.00
N GLY A 59 -26.17 -27.76 -3.76
CA GLY A 59 -26.12 -26.46 -3.08
C GLY A 59 -25.66 -25.29 -3.97
N VAL A 60 -25.52 -25.53 -5.28
CA VAL A 60 -25.14 -24.54 -6.28
C VAL A 60 -26.12 -24.62 -7.47
N PRO A 61 -26.49 -23.48 -8.12
CA PRO A 61 -27.36 -23.49 -9.29
C PRO A 61 -26.79 -24.32 -10.45
N HIS A 62 -27.65 -24.99 -11.22
CA HIS A 62 -27.25 -25.83 -12.35
C HIS A 62 -26.32 -25.08 -13.32
N ASP A 63 -26.71 -23.87 -13.75
CA ASP A 63 -25.93 -23.06 -14.69
C ASP A 63 -24.52 -22.73 -14.18
N SER A 64 -24.36 -22.55 -12.86
CA SER A 64 -23.05 -22.33 -12.26
C SER A 64 -22.19 -23.59 -12.28
N VAL A 65 -22.79 -24.78 -12.16
CA VAL A 65 -22.09 -26.06 -12.31
C VAL A 65 -21.71 -26.28 -13.78
N VAL A 66 -22.59 -25.95 -14.73
CA VAL A 66 -22.28 -25.97 -16.17
C VAL A 66 -21.10 -25.05 -16.48
N ALA A 67 -21.11 -23.80 -15.97
CA ALA A 67 -20.02 -22.86 -16.14
C ALA A 67 -18.70 -23.38 -15.54
N PHE A 68 -18.76 -23.97 -14.33
CA PHE A 68 -17.60 -24.59 -13.70
C PHE A 68 -17.01 -25.71 -14.56
N VAL A 69 -17.85 -26.65 -15.01
CA VAL A 69 -17.43 -27.75 -15.86
C VAL A 69 -16.83 -27.22 -17.16
N ARG A 70 -17.51 -26.30 -17.85
CA ARG A 70 -16.99 -25.65 -19.07
C ARG A 70 -15.59 -25.05 -18.85
N LEU A 71 -15.36 -24.38 -17.73
CA LEU A 71 -14.05 -23.81 -17.38
C LEU A 71 -12.97 -24.88 -17.14
N LEU A 72 -13.32 -26.10 -16.72
CA LEU A 72 -12.36 -27.21 -16.62
C LEU A 72 -11.98 -27.75 -18.00
N TYR A 73 -12.92 -27.82 -18.94
CA TYR A 73 -12.66 -28.22 -20.33
C TYR A 73 -11.85 -27.19 -21.10
N SER A 74 -12.15 -25.92 -20.86
CA SER A 74 -11.43 -24.80 -21.43
C SER A 74 -10.08 -24.68 -20.73
N SER A 75 -9.03 -25.34 -21.26
CA SER A 75 -7.64 -25.18 -20.81
C SER A 75 -7.17 -23.73 -21.04
N ARG A 76 -7.61 -22.82 -20.16
CA ARG A 76 -7.29 -21.37 -20.20
C ARG A 76 -7.69 -20.68 -21.52
N SER A 77 -8.77 -21.10 -22.17
CA SER A 77 -9.12 -20.63 -23.52
C SER A 77 -9.65 -19.19 -23.57
N THR A 78 -9.39 -18.58 -24.72
CA THR A 78 -9.71 -17.26 -25.26
C THR A 78 -11.21 -16.92 -25.28
N THR A 79 -11.87 -16.81 -24.13
CA THR A 79 -13.14 -16.09 -24.07
C THR A 79 -12.87 -14.60 -24.20
N SER A 80 -13.78 -13.88 -24.87
CA SER A 80 -13.65 -12.43 -24.95
C SER A 80 -13.66 -11.84 -23.53
N ALA A 81 -12.99 -10.71 -23.33
CA ALA A 81 -12.98 -10.04 -22.03
C ALA A 81 -14.40 -9.72 -21.52
N ARG A 82 -15.35 -9.52 -22.43
CA ARG A 82 -16.77 -9.27 -22.11
C ARG A 82 -17.45 -10.52 -21.56
N GLU A 83 -17.35 -11.64 -22.26
CA GLU A 83 -17.96 -12.91 -21.81
C GLU A 83 -17.38 -13.37 -20.46
N ALA A 84 -16.07 -13.22 -20.28
CA ALA A 84 -15.40 -13.52 -19.01
C ALA A 84 -15.94 -12.66 -17.85
N ARG A 85 -16.31 -11.41 -18.13
CA ARG A 85 -16.89 -10.49 -17.14
C ARG A 85 -18.33 -10.86 -16.82
N GLU A 86 -19.15 -11.12 -17.83
CA GLU A 86 -20.55 -11.53 -17.67
C GLU A 86 -20.67 -12.86 -16.90
N GLU A 87 -19.80 -13.82 -17.19
CA GLU A 87 -19.74 -15.09 -16.46
C GLU A 87 -19.37 -14.90 -14.98
N MET A 88 -18.39 -14.01 -14.71
CA MET A 88 -18.00 -13.68 -13.34
C MET A 88 -19.10 -12.96 -12.57
N GLU A 89 -19.84 -12.08 -13.23
CA GLU A 89 -20.97 -11.36 -12.64
C GLU A 89 -22.10 -12.31 -12.27
N ARG A 90 -22.46 -13.26 -13.14
CA ARG A 90 -23.55 -14.21 -12.88
C ARG A 90 -23.16 -15.34 -11.93
N HIS A 91 -21.97 -15.91 -12.12
CA HIS A 91 -21.59 -17.16 -11.46
C HIS A 91 -20.38 -17.04 -10.54
N GLY A 92 -19.74 -15.87 -10.41
CA GLY A 92 -18.44 -15.72 -9.74
C GLY A 92 -18.39 -16.23 -8.31
N MET A 93 -19.45 -16.03 -7.52
CA MET A 93 -19.52 -16.51 -6.14
C MET A 93 -19.60 -18.04 -6.07
N ALA A 94 -20.45 -18.65 -6.89
CA ALA A 94 -20.56 -20.10 -7.01
C ALA A 94 -19.26 -20.72 -7.54
N LEU A 95 -18.64 -20.11 -8.55
CA LEU A 95 -17.35 -20.55 -9.10
C LEU A 95 -16.23 -20.47 -8.06
N LEU A 96 -16.22 -19.44 -7.20
CA LEU A 96 -15.27 -19.35 -6.09
C LEU A 96 -15.46 -20.51 -5.11
N ALA A 97 -16.70 -20.80 -4.70
CA ALA A 97 -17.01 -21.91 -3.80
C ALA A 97 -16.63 -23.27 -4.41
N LEU A 98 -17.04 -23.54 -5.66
CA LEU A 98 -16.72 -24.78 -6.37
C LEU A 98 -15.21 -24.95 -6.56
N SER A 99 -14.50 -23.89 -6.97
CA SER A 99 -13.05 -23.94 -7.17
C SER A 99 -12.28 -24.14 -5.85
N HIS A 100 -12.82 -23.65 -4.72
CA HIS A 100 -12.27 -23.95 -3.40
C HIS A 100 -12.54 -25.42 -3.00
N ALA A 101 -13.80 -25.85 -3.04
CA ALA A 101 -14.24 -27.19 -2.64
C ALA A 101 -13.51 -28.30 -3.43
N TYR A 102 -13.41 -28.13 -4.75
CA TYR A 102 -12.71 -29.07 -5.63
C TYR A 102 -11.23 -28.70 -5.83
N ARG A 103 -10.66 -27.78 -5.04
CA ARG A 103 -9.22 -27.43 -5.03
C ARG A 103 -8.64 -27.05 -6.41
N VAL A 104 -9.44 -26.43 -7.27
CA VAL A 104 -9.02 -25.94 -8.60
C VAL A 104 -8.34 -24.56 -8.44
N ARG A 105 -7.06 -24.57 -8.06
CA ARG A 105 -6.30 -23.38 -7.62
C ARG A 105 -6.28 -22.24 -8.65
N TRP A 106 -6.11 -22.55 -9.92
CA TRP A 106 -6.04 -21.52 -10.96
C TRP A 106 -7.38 -20.79 -11.12
N LEU A 107 -8.49 -21.53 -11.03
CA LEU A 107 -9.83 -20.99 -11.13
C LEU A 107 -10.17 -20.16 -9.91
N LYS A 108 -9.82 -20.65 -8.70
CA LYS A 108 -9.97 -19.87 -7.47
C LYS A 108 -9.29 -18.50 -7.56
N ARG A 109 -8.04 -18.45 -8.04
CA ARG A 109 -7.33 -17.17 -8.26
C ARG A 109 -8.01 -16.27 -9.29
N ARG A 110 -8.57 -16.84 -10.35
CA ARG A 110 -9.34 -16.10 -11.36
C ARG A 110 -10.63 -15.53 -10.76
N CYS A 111 -11.36 -16.31 -9.97
CA CYS A 111 -12.56 -15.86 -9.26
C CYS A 111 -12.25 -14.77 -8.25
N GLU A 112 -11.16 -14.88 -7.48
CA GLU A 112 -10.71 -13.83 -6.56
C GLU A 112 -10.47 -12.50 -7.29
N ALA A 113 -9.77 -12.54 -8.42
CA ALA A 113 -9.51 -11.34 -9.22
C ALA A 113 -10.79 -10.77 -9.87
N GLY A 114 -11.63 -11.64 -10.42
CA GLY A 114 -12.88 -11.25 -11.07
C GLY A 114 -13.89 -10.63 -10.11
N LEU A 115 -14.13 -11.27 -8.96
CA LEU A 115 -15.02 -10.74 -7.92
C LEU A 115 -14.47 -9.43 -7.33
N ALA A 116 -13.14 -9.31 -7.15
CA ALA A 116 -12.53 -8.07 -6.68
C ALA A 116 -12.72 -6.89 -7.65
N ALA A 117 -12.78 -7.15 -8.95
CA ALA A 117 -12.99 -6.13 -9.99
C ALA A 117 -14.45 -5.67 -10.10
N TRP A 118 -15.40 -6.55 -9.76
CA TRP A 118 -16.85 -6.25 -9.79
C TRP A 118 -17.43 -5.93 -8.40
N LEU A 119 -16.57 -5.77 -7.40
CA LEU A 119 -17.00 -5.52 -6.02
C LEU A 119 -17.68 -4.15 -5.89
N SER A 120 -18.87 -4.12 -5.32
CA SER A 120 -19.63 -2.91 -4.97
C SER A 120 -19.95 -2.89 -3.47
N ALA A 121 -20.28 -1.72 -2.92
CA ALA A 121 -20.62 -1.57 -1.50
C ALA A 121 -21.80 -2.48 -1.10
N ALA A 122 -22.82 -2.57 -1.96
CA ALA A 122 -24.00 -3.40 -1.76
C ALA A 122 -23.68 -4.90 -1.57
N ARG A 123 -22.60 -5.39 -2.18
CA ARG A 123 -22.21 -6.82 -2.16
C ARG A 123 -20.97 -7.09 -1.30
N ALA A 124 -20.39 -6.06 -0.70
CA ALA A 124 -19.09 -6.15 -0.04
C ALA A 124 -19.09 -7.17 1.10
N ILE A 125 -20.17 -7.22 1.87
CA ILE A 125 -20.31 -8.09 3.05
C ILE A 125 -20.54 -9.55 2.65
N ASP A 126 -21.40 -9.81 1.66
CA ASP A 126 -21.65 -11.17 1.18
C ASP A 126 -20.37 -11.80 0.60
N VAL A 127 -19.65 -11.01 -0.21
CA VAL A 127 -18.38 -11.45 -0.80
C VAL A 127 -17.29 -11.56 0.26
N LEU A 128 -17.28 -10.71 1.30
CA LEU A 128 -16.36 -10.83 2.43
C LEU A 128 -16.58 -12.15 3.19
N LYS A 129 -17.83 -12.49 3.50
CA LYS A 129 -18.20 -13.74 4.17
C LYS A 129 -17.79 -14.94 3.32
N LEU A 130 -18.11 -14.92 2.03
CA LEU A 130 -17.69 -15.96 1.09
C LEU A 130 -16.16 -16.09 1.02
N ALA A 131 -15.44 -14.98 0.98
CA ALA A 131 -13.97 -14.99 0.93
C ALA A 131 -13.35 -15.62 2.18
N ARG A 132 -13.97 -15.42 3.36
CA ARG A 132 -13.58 -16.09 4.60
C ARG A 132 -13.85 -17.61 4.54
N LEU A 133 -15.02 -18.02 4.07
CA LEU A 133 -15.39 -19.44 3.93
C LEU A 133 -14.54 -20.18 2.90
N CYS A 134 -14.05 -19.48 1.87
CA CYS A 134 -13.27 -20.07 0.79
C CYS A 134 -11.76 -19.89 0.95
N ASP A 135 -11.24 -19.43 2.10
CA ASP A 135 -9.82 -19.11 2.31
C ASP A 135 -9.22 -18.22 1.20
N ALA A 136 -9.89 -17.12 0.85
CA ALA A 136 -9.54 -16.23 -0.25
C ALA A 136 -8.98 -14.88 0.28
N PRO A 137 -7.73 -14.82 0.77
CA PRO A 137 -7.22 -13.68 1.53
C PRO A 137 -7.11 -12.39 0.71
N ARG A 138 -6.86 -12.47 -0.60
CA ARG A 138 -6.73 -11.27 -1.45
C ARG A 138 -8.09 -10.61 -1.66
N LEU A 139 -9.12 -11.41 -1.91
CA LEU A 139 -10.49 -10.95 -2.03
C LEU A 139 -10.99 -10.40 -0.71
N HIS A 140 -10.75 -11.12 0.39
CA HIS A 140 -11.09 -10.70 1.75
C HIS A 140 -10.51 -9.31 2.07
N GLN A 141 -9.21 -9.10 1.82
CA GLN A 141 -8.58 -7.79 2.04
C GLN A 141 -9.15 -6.70 1.13
N ARG A 142 -9.53 -7.04 -0.12
CA ARG A 142 -10.18 -6.07 -1.03
C ARG A 142 -11.56 -5.66 -0.50
N CYS A 143 -12.34 -6.60 0.02
CA CYS A 143 -13.62 -6.31 0.64
C CYS A 143 -13.47 -5.38 1.84
N LEU A 144 -12.60 -5.70 2.81
CA LEU A 144 -12.36 -4.83 3.97
C LEU A 144 -11.91 -3.42 3.58
N ARG A 145 -11.05 -3.29 2.56
CA ARG A 145 -10.66 -1.97 2.03
C ARG A 145 -11.85 -1.19 1.49
N LEU A 146 -12.72 -1.80 0.70
CA LEU A 146 -13.92 -1.15 0.16
C LEU A 146 -14.85 -0.70 1.29
N VAL A 147 -15.04 -1.57 2.30
CA VAL A 147 -15.83 -1.23 3.50
C VAL A 147 -15.25 -0.02 4.22
N ALA A 148 -13.92 0.12 4.31
CA ALA A 148 -13.27 1.29 4.92
C ALA A 148 -13.17 2.53 4.00
N GLU A 149 -13.45 2.39 2.71
CA GLU A 149 -13.55 3.49 1.74
C GLU A 149 -14.94 4.12 1.81
N ASP A 150 -15.99 3.31 1.83
CA ASP A 150 -17.39 3.75 1.82
C ASP A 150 -18.26 2.91 2.76
N PHE A 151 -18.03 3.08 4.07
CA PHE A 151 -18.79 2.35 5.08
C PHE A 151 -20.27 2.76 5.10
N ALA A 152 -20.57 4.03 4.78
CA ALA A 152 -21.93 4.54 4.75
C ALA A 152 -22.80 3.78 3.73
N ALA A 153 -22.30 3.56 2.51
CA ALA A 153 -23.01 2.76 1.53
C ALA A 153 -23.13 1.28 1.93
N VAL A 154 -22.15 0.73 2.66
CA VAL A 154 -22.22 -0.64 3.17
C VAL A 154 -23.28 -0.80 4.25
N GLN A 155 -23.48 0.19 5.12
CA GLN A 155 -24.50 0.15 6.16
C GLN A 155 -25.92 0.00 5.58
N GLU A 156 -26.15 0.53 4.39
CA GLU A 156 -27.43 0.41 3.67
C GLU A 156 -27.63 -0.94 2.96
N SER A 157 -26.60 -1.78 2.90
CA SER A 157 -26.68 -3.09 2.25
C SER A 157 -27.48 -4.11 3.08
N GLU A 158 -28.18 -5.01 2.40
CA GLU A 158 -28.84 -6.14 3.04
C GLU A 158 -27.84 -7.06 3.74
N GLY A 159 -26.67 -7.28 3.13
CA GLY A 159 -25.60 -8.08 3.71
C GLY A 159 -25.13 -7.56 5.07
N TRP A 160 -25.01 -6.24 5.24
CA TRP A 160 -24.69 -5.65 6.54
C TRP A 160 -25.80 -5.88 7.57
N ARG A 161 -27.06 -5.60 7.22
CA ARG A 161 -28.22 -5.85 8.10
C ARG A 161 -28.33 -7.32 8.51
N PHE A 162 -27.99 -8.25 7.61
CA PHE A 162 -27.95 -9.69 7.90
C PHE A 162 -26.85 -10.02 8.91
N VAL A 163 -25.64 -9.49 8.73
CA VAL A 163 -24.50 -9.73 9.64
C VAL A 163 -24.80 -9.23 11.05
N GLN A 164 -25.41 -8.05 11.20
CA GLN A 164 -25.78 -7.52 12.52
C GLN A 164 -26.74 -8.42 13.30
N LYS A 165 -27.58 -9.20 12.60
CA LYS A 165 -28.55 -10.10 13.24
C LYS A 165 -28.00 -11.52 13.47
N HIS A 166 -27.13 -11.98 12.58
CA HIS A 166 -26.82 -13.41 12.46
C HIS A 166 -25.33 -13.76 12.55
N ASP A 167 -24.42 -12.77 12.51
CA ASP A 167 -22.98 -13.03 12.54
C ASP A 167 -22.20 -11.96 13.33
N PRO A 168 -22.32 -11.94 14.67
CA PRO A 168 -21.62 -10.97 15.51
C PRO A 168 -20.10 -11.03 15.38
N SER A 169 -19.56 -12.19 14.99
CA SER A 169 -18.12 -12.38 14.78
C SER A 169 -17.61 -11.56 13.59
N LEU A 170 -18.35 -11.57 12.48
CA LEU A 170 -18.02 -10.82 11.27
C LEU A 170 -18.29 -9.32 11.47
N GLU A 171 -19.33 -8.96 12.21
CA GLU A 171 -19.58 -7.56 12.59
C GLU A 171 -18.39 -6.99 13.38
N LEU A 172 -17.97 -7.69 14.43
CA LEU A 172 -16.85 -7.26 15.27
C LEU A 172 -15.56 -7.13 14.46
N GLU A 173 -15.27 -8.09 13.58
CA GLU A 173 -14.12 -8.07 12.68
C GLU A 173 -14.10 -6.81 11.80
N VAL A 174 -15.24 -6.47 11.20
CA VAL A 174 -15.38 -5.28 10.36
C VAL A 174 -15.21 -4.00 11.20
N LEU A 175 -15.87 -3.91 12.35
CA LEU A 175 -15.79 -2.72 13.22
C LEU A 175 -14.37 -2.49 13.76
N GLN A 176 -13.67 -3.56 14.17
CA GLN A 176 -12.27 -3.49 14.60
C GLN A 176 -11.38 -3.00 13.47
N PHE A 177 -11.55 -3.54 12.26
CA PHE A 177 -10.81 -3.09 11.08
C PHE A 177 -11.05 -1.61 10.77
N LEU A 178 -12.29 -1.12 10.88
CA LEU A 178 -12.63 0.29 10.68
C LEU A 178 -11.99 1.19 11.75
N GLN A 179 -12.03 0.78 13.01
CA GLN A 179 -11.40 1.52 14.09
C GLN A 179 -9.87 1.59 13.89
N GLU A 180 -9.23 0.47 13.57
CA GLU A 180 -7.79 0.43 13.30
C GLU A 180 -7.39 1.30 12.11
N THR A 181 -8.14 1.23 11.02
CA THR A 181 -7.86 2.02 9.81
C THR A 181 -8.06 3.52 10.07
N ALA A 182 -9.09 3.91 10.82
CA ALA A 182 -9.29 5.30 11.24
C ALA A 182 -8.15 5.79 12.15
N GLN A 183 -7.73 4.99 13.14
CA GLN A 183 -6.60 5.32 14.01
C GLN A 183 -5.28 5.42 13.23
N ARG A 184 -5.01 4.48 12.31
CA ARG A 184 -3.83 4.54 11.42
C ARG A 184 -3.84 5.81 10.58
N ARG A 185 -4.98 6.17 9.96
CA ARG A 185 -5.14 7.42 9.20
C ARG A 185 -4.87 8.65 10.08
N LYS A 186 -5.38 8.69 11.31
CA LYS A 186 -5.14 9.79 12.27
C LYS A 186 -3.66 9.89 12.67
N ARG A 187 -3.01 8.78 12.98
CA ARG A 187 -1.56 8.73 13.28
C ARG A 187 -0.74 9.20 12.09
N TRP A 188 -1.02 8.70 10.88
CA TRP A 188 -0.34 9.13 9.66
C TRP A 188 -0.48 10.62 9.38
N LYS A 189 -1.66 11.21 9.60
CA LYS A 189 -1.85 12.67 9.46
C LYS A 189 -0.99 13.46 10.44
N ARG A 190 -0.94 13.04 11.71
CA ARG A 190 -0.08 13.64 12.75
C ARG A 190 1.39 13.50 12.40
N GLU A 191 1.83 12.30 12.05
CA GLU A 191 3.21 12.03 11.67
C GLU A 191 3.65 12.82 10.44
N ARG A 192 2.78 12.98 9.42
CA ARG A 192 3.07 13.85 8.27
C ARG A 192 3.19 15.32 8.65
N ALA A 193 2.31 15.83 9.52
CA ALA A 193 2.38 17.21 10.01
C ALA A 193 3.66 17.45 10.81
N ASP A 194 4.00 16.52 11.71
CA ASP A 194 5.25 16.55 12.48
C ASP A 194 6.48 16.50 11.55
N GLN A 195 6.46 15.65 10.52
CA GLN A 195 7.54 15.54 9.53
C GLN A 195 7.76 16.83 8.75
N ALA A 196 6.70 17.56 8.39
CA ALA A 196 6.83 18.87 7.74
C ALA A 196 7.56 19.88 8.64
N MET A 197 7.22 19.92 9.93
CA MET A 197 7.91 20.76 10.91
C MET A 197 9.38 20.35 11.10
N TYR A 198 9.69 19.05 11.20
CA TYR A 198 11.08 18.60 11.33
C TYR A 198 11.90 18.90 10.08
N ARG A 199 11.29 18.89 8.89
CA ARG A 199 11.93 19.30 7.64
C ARG A 199 12.31 20.79 7.66
N GLN A 200 11.40 21.65 8.08
CA GLN A 200 11.70 23.08 8.25
C GLN A 200 12.82 23.32 9.26
N LEU A 201 12.83 22.58 10.37
CA LEU A 201 13.92 22.64 11.34
C LEU A 201 15.24 22.15 10.74
N SER A 202 15.25 21.06 9.95
CA SER A 202 16.48 20.61 9.31
C SER A 202 17.00 21.61 8.29
N GLU A 203 16.12 22.22 7.48
CA GLU A 203 16.49 23.27 6.55
C GLU A 203 17.06 24.49 7.28
N ALA A 204 16.47 24.88 8.41
CA ALA A 204 17.01 25.94 9.25
C ALA A 204 18.40 25.61 9.80
N MET A 205 18.69 24.34 10.15
CA MET A 205 20.03 23.92 10.58
C MET A 205 21.05 24.00 9.44
N ASP A 206 20.66 23.61 8.22
CA ASP A 206 21.49 23.75 7.01
C ASP A 206 21.75 25.23 6.70
N CYS A 207 20.72 26.07 6.76
CA CYS A 207 20.83 27.52 6.56
C CYS A 207 21.71 28.19 7.61
N LEU A 208 21.60 27.81 8.89
CA LEU A 208 22.49 28.31 9.95
C LEU A 208 23.95 27.94 9.68
N GLN A 209 24.20 26.72 9.21
CA GLN A 209 25.54 26.29 8.85
C GLN A 209 26.05 27.10 7.65
N HIS A 210 25.26 27.23 6.59
CA HIS A 210 25.58 28.04 5.41
C HIS A 210 25.91 29.49 5.79
N ILE A 211 25.04 30.17 6.54
CA ILE A 211 25.23 31.56 7.01
C ILE A 211 26.52 31.72 7.82
N CYS A 212 26.81 30.81 8.76
CA CYS A 212 27.96 30.93 9.65
C CYS A 212 29.28 30.43 9.05
N THR A 213 29.26 29.66 7.96
CA THR A 213 30.47 29.06 7.35
C THR A 213 30.83 29.68 6.01
N GLU A 214 29.88 29.73 5.10
CA GLU A 214 30.01 30.21 3.70
C GLU A 214 29.62 31.69 3.59
N GLY A 215 28.65 32.12 4.42
CA GLY A 215 28.05 33.45 4.36
C GLY A 215 26.88 33.51 3.37
N CYS A 216 25.86 34.30 3.72
CA CYS A 216 24.72 34.59 2.85
C CYS A 216 24.50 36.11 2.82
N THR A 217 24.35 36.69 1.63
CA THR A 217 23.93 38.10 1.38
C THR A 217 24.51 39.18 2.32
N ASP A 218 23.85 39.47 3.47
CA ASP A 218 24.19 40.57 4.39
C ASP A 218 24.48 40.15 5.85
N VAL A 219 24.50 38.85 6.16
CA VAL A 219 24.99 38.33 7.45
C VAL A 219 25.78 37.07 7.12
N GLY A 220 27.06 37.25 6.91
CA GLY A 220 28.06 36.20 6.82
C GLY A 220 29.27 36.59 7.65
N PRO A 221 30.22 35.67 7.92
CA PRO A 221 31.47 36.03 8.58
C PRO A 221 32.10 37.25 7.90
N HIS A 222 32.52 38.23 8.72
CA HIS A 222 32.85 39.63 8.35
C HIS A 222 33.93 39.79 7.26
N ASN A 223 34.50 38.69 6.74
CA ASN A 223 35.64 38.65 5.83
C ASN A 223 35.43 37.79 4.56
N SER A 224 34.18 37.51 4.14
CA SER A 224 33.93 36.61 2.99
C SER A 224 33.31 37.36 1.80
N ARG A 225 33.87 37.14 0.59
CA ARG A 225 33.33 37.64 -0.69
C ARG A 225 31.88 37.20 -0.87
N ARG A 226 31.04 38.04 -1.51
CA ARG A 226 29.66 37.68 -1.86
C ARG A 226 29.67 36.37 -2.68
N PRO A 227 28.80 35.39 -2.38
CA PRO A 227 28.66 34.20 -3.22
C PRO A 227 28.22 34.60 -4.64
N ASP A 228 28.85 34.00 -5.66
CA ASP A 228 28.53 34.27 -7.07
C ASP A 228 27.15 33.71 -7.50
N ASN A 229 26.59 32.77 -6.73
CA ASN A 229 25.32 32.10 -7.01
C ASN A 229 24.21 32.51 -6.03
N PRO A 230 22.94 32.58 -6.48
CA PRO A 230 21.81 32.86 -5.60
C PRO A 230 21.58 31.74 -4.59
N CYS A 231 21.28 32.12 -3.34
CA CYS A 231 21.00 31.17 -2.26
C CYS A 231 19.73 30.36 -2.56
N MET A 232 19.84 29.03 -2.57
CA MET A 232 18.72 28.11 -2.86
C MET A 232 17.61 28.15 -1.80
N SER A 233 17.94 28.59 -0.58
CA SER A 233 17.03 28.69 0.56
C SER A 233 16.92 30.13 1.08
N PHE A 234 16.88 31.10 0.16
CA PHE A 234 16.91 32.53 0.46
C PHE A 234 15.93 32.96 1.56
N ASN A 235 14.65 32.56 1.47
CA ASN A 235 13.62 32.95 2.45
C ASN A 235 13.95 32.48 3.87
N THR A 236 14.44 31.24 4.01
CA THR A 236 14.83 30.66 5.30
C THR A 236 16.09 31.34 5.83
N CYS A 237 17.06 31.61 4.95
CA CYS A 237 18.27 32.34 5.30
C CYS A 237 17.97 33.76 5.77
N GLU A 238 17.20 34.55 5.01
CA GLU A 238 16.81 35.92 5.36
C GLU A 238 16.13 35.99 6.73
N GLY A 239 15.16 35.10 7.00
CA GLY A 239 14.52 35.02 8.31
C GLY A 239 15.50 34.73 9.46
N LEU A 240 16.44 33.80 9.25
CA LEU A 240 17.47 33.50 10.25
C LEU A 240 18.44 34.67 10.45
N GLN A 241 18.80 35.40 9.41
CA GLN A 241 19.66 36.58 9.50
C GLN A 241 19.04 37.69 10.36
N LEU A 242 17.74 37.94 10.20
CA LEU A 242 16.99 38.86 11.07
C LEU A 242 17.03 38.41 12.54
N HIS A 243 16.87 37.12 12.79
CA HIS A 243 16.98 36.56 14.14
C HIS A 243 18.40 36.68 14.72
N ILE A 244 19.45 36.46 13.93
CA ILE A 244 20.85 36.63 14.34
C ILE A 244 21.14 38.09 14.71
N ARG A 245 20.76 39.03 13.84
CA ARG A 245 20.94 40.48 14.07
C ARG A 245 20.25 40.94 15.34
N HIS A 246 19.00 40.53 15.52
CA HIS A 246 18.26 40.83 16.74
C HIS A 246 18.93 40.22 17.97
N PHE A 247 19.36 38.96 17.91
CA PHE A 247 20.01 38.29 19.04
C PHE A 247 21.33 38.97 19.45
N ALA A 248 22.07 39.52 18.50
CA ALA A 248 23.31 40.25 18.77
C ALA A 248 23.06 41.54 19.57
N THR A 249 22.05 42.33 19.19
CA THR A 249 21.80 43.68 19.72
C THR A 249 20.77 43.75 20.85
N CYS A 250 19.96 42.70 21.06
CA CYS A 250 18.88 42.74 22.06
C CYS A 250 19.42 42.76 23.51
N GLY A 251 19.14 43.83 24.25
CA GLY A 251 19.48 43.95 25.68
C GLY A 251 18.64 43.05 26.62
N ARG A 252 17.57 42.42 26.12
CA ARG A 252 16.72 41.45 26.86
C ARG A 252 17.09 39.99 26.57
N LYS A 253 18.28 39.74 26.01
CA LYS A 253 18.80 38.38 25.82
C LYS A 253 19.14 37.76 27.17
N LEU A 254 18.62 36.56 27.45
CA LEU A 254 18.99 35.73 28.60
C LEU A 254 18.71 36.34 30.01
N GLN A 255 17.67 37.16 30.15
CA GLN A 255 17.22 37.64 31.48
C GLN A 255 16.39 36.58 32.22
N GLU A 256 16.27 36.70 33.55
CA GLU A 256 15.50 35.77 34.39
C GLU A 256 14.06 35.53 33.90
N ALA A 257 13.52 34.37 34.29
CA ALA A 257 12.25 33.83 33.80
C ALA A 257 11.10 34.84 33.96
N GLY A 258 10.63 35.38 32.83
CA GLY A 258 9.52 36.35 32.75
C GLY A 258 9.78 37.53 31.82
N LYS A 259 11.04 37.93 31.59
CA LYS A 259 11.41 39.13 30.78
C LYS A 259 12.23 38.85 29.51
N THR A 260 12.61 37.60 29.25
CA THR A 260 13.41 37.24 28.07
C THR A 260 12.63 37.45 26.77
N CYS A 261 13.25 38.11 25.79
CA CYS A 261 12.69 38.31 24.46
C CYS A 261 12.34 36.96 23.77
N THR A 262 11.13 36.86 23.23
CA THR A 262 10.64 35.65 22.54
C THR A 262 11.48 35.29 21.30
N HIS A 263 11.94 36.29 20.53
CA HIS A 263 12.83 36.08 19.38
C HIS A 263 14.20 35.54 19.82
N CYS A 264 14.76 36.08 20.91
CA CYS A 264 16.03 35.59 21.45
C CYS A 264 15.90 34.17 22.00
N LYS A 265 14.78 33.84 22.65
CA LYS A 265 14.49 32.49 23.15
C LYS A 265 14.45 31.47 22.01
N ARG A 266 13.78 31.79 20.90
CA ARG A 266 13.73 30.93 19.70
C ARG A 266 15.12 30.74 19.09
N MET A 267 15.89 31.82 18.95
CA MET A 267 17.25 31.75 18.40
C MET A 267 18.18 30.88 19.26
N TRP A 268 18.10 31.05 20.58
CA TRP A 268 18.85 30.23 21.53
C TRP A 268 18.49 28.73 21.43
N GLN A 269 17.22 28.40 21.22
CA GLN A 269 16.78 27.03 20.96
C GLN A 269 17.34 26.46 19.64
N LEU A 270 17.46 27.27 18.59
CA LEU A 270 18.06 26.82 17.32
C LEU A 270 19.55 26.53 17.48
N PHE A 271 20.31 27.35 18.20
CA PHE A 271 21.72 27.07 18.50
C PHE A 271 21.90 25.80 19.33
N ARG A 272 21.04 25.60 20.34
CA ARG A 272 21.00 24.37 21.13
C ARG A 272 20.69 23.15 20.26
N LEU A 273 19.77 23.28 19.30
CA LEU A 273 19.39 22.20 18.39
C LEU A 273 20.55 21.85 17.46
N HIS A 274 21.22 22.85 16.89
CA HIS A 274 22.41 22.65 16.07
C HIS A 274 23.51 21.90 16.84
N SER A 275 23.84 22.33 18.07
CA SER A 275 24.85 21.65 18.90
C SER A 275 24.49 20.18 19.18
N SER A 276 23.20 19.87 19.32
CA SER A 276 22.72 18.50 19.48
C SER A 276 22.92 17.63 18.22
N LEU A 277 22.97 18.24 17.04
CA LEU A 277 23.13 17.60 15.73
C LEU A 277 24.57 17.68 15.18
N CYS A 278 25.42 18.51 15.77
CA CYS A 278 26.78 18.77 15.30
C CYS A 278 27.73 17.66 15.79
N ASP A 279 28.41 17.01 14.85
CA ASP A 279 29.40 15.96 15.16
C ASP A 279 30.81 16.52 15.41
N GLN A 280 31.09 17.75 14.99
CA GLN A 280 32.41 18.39 15.10
C GLN A 280 32.33 19.74 15.82
N PRO A 281 32.15 19.76 17.16
CA PRO A 281 31.98 21.00 17.91
C PRO A 281 33.25 21.87 17.93
N ALA A 282 34.44 21.30 17.78
CA ALA A 282 35.71 22.03 17.87
C ALA A 282 36.01 22.92 16.64
N SER A 283 35.56 22.50 15.45
CA SER A 283 35.72 23.25 14.19
C SER A 283 34.45 23.98 13.77
N CYS A 284 33.37 23.87 14.55
CA CYS A 284 32.07 24.46 14.20
C CYS A 284 32.08 25.99 14.34
N ARG A 285 31.68 26.69 13.29
CA ARG A 285 31.59 28.16 13.25
C ARG A 285 30.28 28.72 13.80
N ILE A 286 29.33 27.88 14.19
CA ILE A 286 28.02 28.33 14.69
C ILE A 286 28.15 28.85 16.14
N PRO A 287 27.61 30.04 16.44
CA PRO A 287 27.67 30.61 17.78
C PRO A 287 27.14 29.67 18.86
N LEU A 288 27.80 29.66 20.02
CA LEU A 288 27.42 28.88 21.21
C LEU A 288 27.44 27.35 21.02
N CYS A 289 27.80 26.83 19.84
CA CYS A 289 27.76 25.39 19.57
C CYS A 289 28.59 24.58 20.57
N LYS A 290 29.83 25.03 20.85
CA LYS A 290 30.76 24.41 21.80
C LYS A 290 30.22 24.46 23.24
N GLN A 291 29.80 25.64 23.69
CA GLN A 291 29.24 25.84 25.04
C GLN A 291 28.02 24.96 25.32
N PHE A 292 27.11 24.85 24.34
CA PHE A 292 25.98 23.94 24.46
C PHE A 292 26.39 22.48 24.51
N LYS A 293 27.40 22.08 23.73
CA LYS A 293 27.85 20.69 23.66
C LYS A 293 28.42 20.25 25.00
N GLU A 294 29.25 21.09 25.61
CA GLU A 294 29.84 20.89 26.94
C GLU A 294 28.74 20.82 28.01
N LYS A 295 27.84 21.82 28.03
CA LYS A 295 26.71 21.85 28.98
C LYS A 295 25.80 20.63 28.88
N MET A 296 25.60 20.08 27.68
CA MET A 296 24.81 18.86 27.48
C MET A 296 25.50 17.56 27.93
N GLN A 297 26.83 17.57 28.06
CA GLN A 297 27.57 16.44 28.61
C GLN A 297 27.49 16.45 30.14
N GLU A 298 27.48 17.63 30.74
CA GLU A 298 27.37 17.83 32.19
C GLU A 298 25.93 17.65 32.69
N GLU A 299 24.94 18.20 31.99
CA GLU A 299 23.52 18.12 32.35
C GLU A 299 22.81 16.96 31.64
N LYS A 300 22.04 16.16 32.40
CA LYS A 300 21.21 15.10 31.83
C LYS A 300 20.14 15.69 30.90
N VAL A 301 20.39 15.61 29.59
CA VAL A 301 19.49 16.17 28.57
C VAL A 301 18.11 15.50 28.62
N ASP A 302 17.08 16.34 28.68
CA ASP A 302 15.68 15.93 28.65
C ASP A 302 15.39 14.93 27.52
N LYS A 303 14.58 13.90 27.82
CA LYS A 303 14.19 12.85 26.86
C LYS A 303 13.46 13.45 25.66
N THR A 304 12.63 14.47 25.88
CA THR A 304 11.88 15.16 24.83
C THR A 304 12.81 15.85 23.83
N TRP A 305 13.86 16.52 24.33
CA TRP A 305 14.86 17.19 23.50
C TRP A 305 15.65 16.20 22.65
N ARG A 306 16.08 15.08 23.23
CA ARG A 306 16.78 14.01 22.49
C ARG A 306 15.91 13.43 21.37
N LEU A 307 14.62 13.23 21.62
CA LEU A 307 13.69 12.75 20.60
C LEU A 307 13.54 13.78 19.46
N LEU A 308 13.41 15.07 19.78
CA LEU A 308 13.37 16.14 18.79
C LEU A 308 14.62 16.14 17.90
N ALA A 309 15.82 16.15 18.50
CA ALA A 309 17.07 16.12 17.76
C ALA A 309 17.15 14.89 16.84
N LYS A 310 16.80 13.70 17.34
CA LYS A 310 16.76 12.48 16.51
C LYS A 310 15.80 12.59 15.32
N LYS A 311 14.60 13.14 15.52
CA LYS A 311 13.62 13.31 14.44
C LYS A 311 14.06 14.35 13.40
N VAL A 312 14.71 15.44 13.83
CA VAL A 312 15.30 16.44 12.91
C VAL A 312 16.47 15.84 12.14
N ALA A 313 17.34 15.06 12.78
CA ALA A 313 18.43 14.36 12.10
C ALA A 313 17.90 13.42 11.00
N ILE A 314 16.88 12.61 11.31
CA ILE A 314 16.23 11.74 10.32
C ILE A 314 15.63 12.58 9.18
N ALA A 315 14.93 13.67 9.49
CA ALA A 315 14.35 14.55 8.46
C ALA A 315 15.42 15.18 7.55
N ARG A 316 16.57 15.58 8.10
CA ARG A 316 17.73 16.10 7.35
C ARG A 316 18.26 15.05 6.37
N VAL A 317 18.48 13.82 6.83
CA VAL A 317 18.93 12.70 5.98
C VAL A 317 17.90 12.42 4.88
N MET A 318 16.61 12.30 5.22
CA MET A 318 15.56 12.01 4.23
C MET A 318 15.44 13.11 3.17
N SER A 319 15.61 14.38 3.55
CA SER A 319 15.60 15.50 2.61
C SER A 319 16.81 15.48 1.68
N SER A 320 17.99 15.17 2.21
CA SER A 320 19.20 15.00 1.38
C SER A 320 19.07 13.85 0.37
N LEU A 321 18.43 12.74 0.77
CA LEU A 321 18.16 11.60 -0.12
C LEU A 321 17.12 11.93 -1.19
N ALA A 322 16.10 12.72 -0.86
CA ALA A 322 15.09 13.17 -1.82
C ALA A 322 15.67 14.10 -2.89
N ASN A 323 16.68 14.89 -2.54
CA ASN A 323 17.36 15.82 -3.45
C ASN A 323 18.48 15.18 -4.27
N ARG A 324 18.81 13.89 -4.04
CA ARG A 324 19.76 13.17 -4.89
C ARG A 324 19.11 12.90 -6.26
N GLU A 325 19.81 13.26 -7.32
CA GLU A 325 19.45 12.82 -8.67
C GLU A 325 19.42 11.29 -8.70
N VAL A 326 18.23 10.73 -8.98
CA VAL A 326 18.06 9.28 -9.10
C VAL A 326 18.83 8.84 -10.34
N PRO A 327 19.82 7.93 -10.22
CA PRO A 327 20.56 7.45 -11.38
C PRO A 327 19.61 6.94 -12.46
N GLN A 328 19.82 7.34 -13.71
CA GLN A 328 18.90 7.00 -14.83
C GLN A 328 18.62 5.50 -14.94
N ALA A 329 19.55 4.64 -14.49
CA ALA A 329 19.38 3.18 -14.44
C ALA A 329 18.24 2.74 -13.49
N VAL A 330 18.07 3.41 -12.34
CA VAL A 330 17.01 3.12 -11.36
C VAL A 330 15.66 3.63 -11.88
N HIS A 331 15.64 4.81 -12.51
CA HIS A 331 14.45 5.35 -13.17
C HIS A 331 13.93 4.41 -14.28
N LYS A 332 14.83 3.89 -15.13
CA LYS A 332 14.51 2.87 -16.16
C LYS A 332 14.00 1.54 -15.56
N SER A 333 14.43 1.18 -14.34
CA SER A 333 13.92 0.00 -13.62
C SER A 333 12.50 0.22 -13.09
N TRP A 334 12.23 1.37 -12.47
CA TRP A 334 10.90 1.71 -11.94
C TRP A 334 9.83 1.81 -13.03
N MET A 335 10.20 2.35 -14.21
CA MET A 335 9.31 2.39 -15.38
C MET A 335 8.96 0.98 -15.89
N ARG A 336 9.92 0.03 -15.87
CA ARG A 336 9.68 -1.38 -16.24
C ARG A 336 8.76 -2.12 -15.26
N CYS A 337 8.76 -1.75 -13.97
CA CYS A 337 7.84 -2.33 -12.98
C CYS A 337 6.42 -1.74 -13.01
N ARG A 338 6.24 -0.50 -13.52
CA ARG A 338 4.91 0.13 -13.63
C ARG A 338 4.11 -0.30 -14.88
N GLY A 339 4.78 -0.75 -15.94
CA GLY A 339 4.13 -1.18 -17.20
C GLY A 339 3.59 -2.61 -17.25
N ARG A 340 3.50 -3.33 -16.11
CA ARG A 340 2.96 -4.71 -16.03
C ARG A 340 1.77 -4.82 -15.06
N ARG A 341 0.78 -3.94 -15.18
CA ARG A 341 -0.53 -4.15 -14.53
C ARG A 341 -1.65 -4.16 -15.54
#